data_AF-A0A920YIU4-F1
#
_entry.id   AF-A0A920YIU4-F1
#
_cell.length_a   1.000
_cell.length_b   1.000
_cell.length_c   1.000
_cell.angle_alpha   90.00
_cell.angle_beta   90.00
_cell.angle_gamma   90.00
#
_symmetry.space_group_name_H-M   'P 1'
#
loop_
_entity.id
_entity.type
_entity.pdbx_description
1 polymer ?
#
loop_
_entity_poly.entity_id
_entity_poly.type
_entity_poly.pdbx_seq_one_letter_code
_entity_poly.pdbx_strand_id
1 'polypeptide(L)'
;EPKPDSPLMVTTNFSITYFSVANEVDGSGLPGWLLVADAEGMSVLTAWAAGKFDAERIAKSVKTTSIESKISHHKLIIPGHVAVLMGELEEELPGWEILVGPREAVDLPGYLKLWQPS
;
A
#
# COMPACT_ATOMS: atom_id res chain seq x y z
N GLU A 1 4.80 3.54 16.70
CA GLU A 1 5.18 2.33 15.94
C GLU A 1 3.94 1.56 15.52
N PRO A 2 3.95 0.92 14.34
CA PRO A 2 2.82 0.10 13.86
C PRO A 2 2.59 -1.13 14.74
N LYS A 3 1.33 -1.47 14.94
CA LYS A 3 0.85 -2.65 15.67
C LYS A 3 0.24 -3.67 14.70
N PRO A 4 -0.11 -4.89 15.15
CA PRO A 4 -0.74 -5.87 14.28
C PRO A 4 -2.08 -5.43 13.67
N ASP A 5 -2.82 -4.57 14.34
CA ASP A 5 -4.08 -3.98 13.88
C ASP A 5 -3.91 -2.67 13.10
N SER A 6 -2.67 -2.25 12.81
CA SER A 6 -2.39 -1.00 12.09
C SER A 6 -2.54 -1.15 10.59
N PRO A 7 -3.00 -0.10 9.87
CA PRO A 7 -3.24 -0.16 8.43
C PRO A 7 -1.98 -0.56 7.65
N LEU A 8 -2.17 -1.36 6.60
CA LEU A 8 -1.13 -1.71 5.65
C LEU A 8 -1.38 -1.00 4.32
N MET A 9 -0.37 -0.26 3.84
CA MET A 9 -0.39 0.44 2.56
C MET A 9 0.74 -0.06 1.67
N VAL A 10 0.58 -0.02 0.35
CA VAL A 10 1.66 -0.26 -0.61
C VAL A 10 2.05 1.00 -1.36
N THR A 11 3.36 1.14 -1.60
CA THR A 11 3.95 2.20 -2.43
C THR A 11 5.13 1.64 -3.23
N THR A 12 5.77 2.46 -4.06
CA THR A 12 6.98 2.09 -4.82
C THR A 12 8.27 2.46 -4.09
N ASN A 13 9.39 1.87 -4.51
CA ASN A 13 10.73 2.19 -4.01
C ASN A 13 11.34 3.48 -4.59
N PHE A 14 10.58 4.30 -5.33
CA PHE A 14 11.07 5.62 -5.73
C PHE A 14 11.11 6.56 -4.53
N SER A 15 12.28 7.09 -4.20
CA SER A 15 12.51 7.83 -2.95
C SER A 15 11.52 8.97 -2.72
N ILE A 16 11.19 9.76 -3.75
CA ILE A 16 10.24 10.87 -3.62
C ILE A 16 8.84 10.34 -3.30
N THR A 17 8.38 9.29 -4.00
CA THR A 17 7.09 8.66 -3.72
C THR A 17 7.05 8.06 -2.31
N TYR A 18 8.10 7.33 -1.93
CA TYR A 18 8.22 6.75 -0.59
C TYR A 18 8.12 7.81 0.51
N PHE A 19 8.95 8.87 0.44
CA PHE A 19 8.94 9.91 1.47
C PHE A 19 7.65 10.72 1.48
N SER A 20 7.02 10.97 0.33
CA SER A 20 5.71 11.62 0.29
C SER A 20 4.65 10.82 1.03
N VAL A 21 4.65 9.48 0.92
CA VAL A 21 3.70 8.64 1.66
C VAL A 21 4.08 8.50 3.12
N ALA A 22 5.36 8.19 3.41
CA ALA A 22 5.84 7.97 4.76
C ALA A 22 5.65 9.19 5.66
N ASN A 23 5.93 10.40 5.15
CA ASN A 23 5.75 11.65 5.90
C ASN A 23 4.28 11.90 6.27
N GLU A 24 3.34 11.54 5.40
CA GLU A 24 1.91 11.71 5.64
C GLU A 24 1.38 10.66 6.62
N VAL A 25 1.88 9.41 6.55
CA VAL A 25 1.60 8.37 7.56
C VAL A 25 2.10 8.83 8.93
N ASP A 26 3.36 9.27 9.03
CA ASP A 26 3.94 9.76 10.30
C ASP A 26 3.22 11.01 10.82
N GLY A 27 2.91 11.96 9.92
CA GLY A 27 2.18 13.19 10.23
C GLY A 27 0.73 12.99 10.62
N SER A 28 0.11 11.85 10.25
CA SER A 28 -1.28 11.55 10.59
C SER A 28 -1.51 11.29 12.08
N GLY A 29 -0.45 10.97 12.83
CA GLY A 29 -0.54 10.47 14.21
C GLY A 29 -1.10 9.05 14.33
N LEU A 30 -1.33 8.36 13.21
CA LEU A 30 -1.81 6.98 13.12
C LEU A 30 -0.70 6.09 12.53
N PRO A 31 0.00 5.30 13.35
CA PRO A 31 1.04 4.41 12.86
C PRO A 31 0.49 3.41 11.83
N GLY A 32 1.22 3.16 10.75
CA GLY A 32 0.83 2.21 9.71
C GLY A 32 2.03 1.47 9.11
N TRP A 33 1.78 0.30 8.55
CA TRP A 33 2.76 -0.47 7.79
C TRP A 33 2.83 0.05 6.35
N LEU A 34 4.04 0.33 5.87
CA LEU A 34 4.27 0.73 4.49
C LEU A 34 5.08 -0.34 3.75
N LEU A 35 4.38 -1.10 2.90
CA LEU A 35 4.98 -2.08 2.00
C LEU A 35 5.59 -1.36 0.80
N VAL A 36 6.90 -1.48 0.64
CA VAL A 36 7.63 -0.86 -0.46
C VAL A 36 7.88 -1.91 -1.53
N ALA A 37 7.13 -1.84 -2.64
CA ALA A 37 7.34 -2.72 -3.77
C ALA A 37 8.52 -2.24 -4.63
N ASP A 38 9.32 -3.19 -5.13
CA ASP A 38 10.37 -2.87 -6.07
C ASP A 38 9.78 -2.57 -7.45
N ALA A 39 9.91 -1.31 -7.84
CA ALA A 39 9.43 -0.73 -9.08
C ALA A 39 10.59 -0.12 -9.88
N GLU A 40 11.81 -0.61 -9.70
CA GLU A 40 13.02 -0.12 -10.37
C GLU A 40 13.26 1.40 -10.16
N GLY A 41 12.84 1.91 -9.00
CA GLY A 41 12.98 3.33 -8.66
C GLY A 41 12.02 4.27 -9.40
N MET A 42 10.93 3.74 -9.98
CA MET A 42 9.91 4.53 -10.66
C MET A 42 8.74 4.93 -9.73
N SER A 43 8.14 6.10 -10.00
CA SER A 43 6.92 6.54 -9.33
C SER A 43 5.74 5.60 -9.64
N VAL A 44 4.68 5.63 -8.82
CA VAL A 44 3.49 4.75 -8.97
C VAL A 44 2.98 4.69 -10.41
N LEU A 45 2.65 5.83 -11.01
CA LEU A 45 2.07 5.86 -12.35
C LEU A 45 3.07 5.48 -13.45
N THR A 46 4.33 5.89 -13.30
CA THR A 46 5.39 5.52 -14.26
C THR A 46 5.62 4.01 -14.23
N ALA A 47 5.71 3.43 -13.04
CA ALA A 47 5.94 2.00 -12.85
C ALA A 47 4.75 1.18 -13.33
N TRP A 48 3.52 1.60 -13.03
CA TRP A 48 2.30 0.95 -13.52
C TRP A 48 2.26 0.96 -15.06
N ALA A 49 2.49 2.11 -15.69
CA ALA A 49 2.52 2.22 -17.15
C ALA A 49 3.64 1.39 -17.80
N ALA A 50 4.74 1.16 -17.08
CA ALA A 50 5.86 0.34 -17.54
C ALA A 50 5.72 -1.17 -17.21
N GLY A 51 4.61 -1.61 -16.58
CA GLY A 51 4.44 -3.00 -16.13
C GLY A 51 5.41 -3.42 -15.02
N LYS A 52 5.86 -2.44 -14.22
CA LYS A 52 6.77 -2.63 -13.07
C LYS A 52 6.08 -2.42 -11.72
N PHE A 53 4.79 -2.11 -11.74
CA PHE A 53 3.94 -2.02 -10.56
C PHE A 53 2.53 -2.50 -10.92
N ASP A 54 2.37 -3.82 -10.92
CA ASP A 54 1.17 -4.58 -11.25
C ASP A 54 0.73 -5.46 -10.06
N ALA A 55 -0.37 -6.19 -10.21
CA ALA A 55 -0.92 -7.02 -9.15
C ALA A 55 0.06 -8.13 -8.70
N GLU A 56 0.69 -8.83 -9.65
CA GLU A 56 1.66 -9.90 -9.38
C GLU A 56 2.84 -9.39 -8.53
N ARG A 57 3.42 -8.23 -8.87
CA ARG A 57 4.55 -7.66 -8.12
C ARG A 57 4.15 -7.23 -6.72
N ILE A 58 3.00 -6.59 -6.57
CA ILE A 58 2.48 -6.18 -5.26
C ILE A 58 2.21 -7.43 -4.38
N ALA A 59 1.55 -8.44 -4.93
CA ALA A 59 1.29 -9.70 -4.24
C ALA A 59 2.58 -10.44 -3.86
N LYS A 60 3.58 -10.43 -4.75
CA LYS A 60 4.92 -10.94 -4.46
C LYS A 60 5.56 -10.17 -3.30
N SER A 61 5.46 -8.84 -3.27
CA SER A 61 5.97 -8.02 -2.15
C SER A 61 5.30 -8.37 -0.82
N VAL A 62 3.99 -8.62 -0.79
CA VAL A 62 3.29 -9.11 0.41
C VAL A 62 3.91 -10.43 0.90
N LYS A 63 4.06 -11.40 -0.01
CA LYS A 63 4.58 -12.74 0.29
C LYS A 63 6.05 -12.71 0.73
N THR A 64 6.91 -11.93 0.06
CA THR A 64 8.36 -11.92 0.32
C THR A 64 8.78 -11.12 1.56
N THR A 65 7.99 -10.12 1.96
CA THR A 65 8.27 -9.33 3.18
C THR A 65 7.74 -9.98 4.45
N SER A 66 7.00 -11.08 4.32
CA SER A 66 6.35 -11.79 5.44
C SER A 66 5.49 -10.87 6.31
N ILE A 67 4.87 -9.84 5.70
CA ILE A 67 4.03 -8.86 6.40
C ILE A 67 2.83 -9.53 7.08
N GLU A 68 2.35 -10.65 6.54
CA GLU A 68 1.30 -11.50 7.11
C GLU A 68 1.59 -11.93 8.55
N SER A 69 2.87 -12.11 8.92
CA SER A 69 3.26 -12.46 10.30
C SER A 69 3.21 -11.29 11.27
N LYS A 70 3.07 -10.05 10.77
CA LYS A 70 3.12 -8.81 11.56
C LYS A 70 1.76 -8.16 11.74
N ILE A 71 0.78 -8.51 10.92
CA ILE A 71 -0.58 -7.95 10.93
C ILE A 71 -1.61 -8.99 11.36
N SER A 72 -2.72 -8.56 11.95
CA SER A 72 -3.84 -9.41 12.37
C SER A 72 -5.03 -9.38 11.41
N HIS A 73 -4.89 -8.68 10.29
CA HIS A 73 -5.92 -8.52 9.26
C HIS A 73 -5.32 -8.78 7.87
N HIS A 74 -6.16 -9.09 6.88
CA HIS A 74 -5.75 -9.22 5.48
C HIS A 74 -6.35 -8.06 4.69
N LYS A 75 -5.86 -6.84 4.93
CA LYS A 75 -6.29 -5.64 4.20
C LYS A 75 -5.09 -4.91 3.65
N LEU A 76 -5.16 -4.50 2.39
CA LEU A 76 -4.09 -3.77 1.73
C LEU A 76 -4.64 -2.51 1.06
N ILE A 77 -4.13 -1.35 1.46
CA ILE A 77 -4.46 -0.06 0.85
C ILE A 77 -3.53 0.19 -0.34
N ILE A 78 -4.10 0.32 -1.54
CA ILE A 78 -3.38 0.66 -2.77
C ILE A 78 -3.52 2.15 -3.10
N PRO A 79 -2.55 2.75 -3.81
CA PRO A 79 -2.69 4.13 -4.28
C PRO A 79 -3.90 4.31 -5.19
N GLY A 80 -4.65 5.39 -5.03
CA GLY A 80 -5.89 5.62 -5.79
C GLY A 80 -5.70 5.73 -7.30
N HIS A 81 -4.49 6.02 -7.75
CA HIS A 81 -4.10 6.06 -9.15
C HIS A 81 -4.08 4.67 -9.83
N VAL A 82 -3.96 3.60 -9.06
CA VAL A 82 -3.91 2.21 -9.56
C VAL A 82 -5.11 1.39 -9.07
N ALA A 83 -6.24 2.05 -8.78
CA ALA A 83 -7.47 1.40 -8.35
C ALA A 83 -7.94 0.28 -9.28
N VAL A 84 -7.58 0.34 -10.57
CA VAL A 84 -7.86 -0.68 -11.58
C VAL A 84 -7.24 -2.04 -11.26
N LEU A 85 -6.18 -2.09 -10.44
CA LEU A 85 -5.51 -3.33 -10.03
C LEU A 85 -6.28 -4.11 -8.95
N MET A 86 -7.34 -3.54 -8.37
CA MET A 86 -8.06 -4.16 -7.24
C MET A 86 -8.47 -5.61 -7.51
N GLY A 87 -9.16 -5.87 -8.62
CA GLY A 87 -9.69 -7.21 -8.91
C GLY A 87 -8.58 -8.23 -9.11
N GLU A 88 -7.54 -7.88 -9.87
CA GLU A 88 -6.39 -8.75 -10.11
C GLU A 88 -5.59 -9.00 -8.82
N LEU A 89 -5.52 -8.01 -7.92
CA LEU A 89 -4.91 -8.18 -6.60
C LEU A 89 -5.69 -9.12 -5.69
N GLU A 90 -7.03 -9.06 -5.72
CA GLU A 90 -7.88 -10.00 -4.97
C GLU A 90 -7.75 -11.44 -5.49
N GLU A 91 -7.51 -11.61 -6.79
CA GLU A 91 -7.18 -12.92 -7.40
C GLU A 91 -5.80 -13.43 -6.96
N GLU A 92 -4.78 -12.56 -6.95
CA GLU A 92 -3.39 -12.89 -6.57
C GLU A 92 -3.17 -13.08 -5.06
N LEU A 93 -4.04 -12.47 -4.25
CA LEU A 93 -4.07 -12.53 -2.79
C LEU A 93 -5.46 -13.01 -2.29
N PRO A 94 -5.81 -14.30 -2.47
CA PRO A 94 -7.10 -14.81 -2.02
C PRO A 94 -7.30 -14.59 -0.51
N GLY A 95 -8.45 -14.02 -0.15
CA GLY A 95 -8.80 -13.72 1.25
C GLY A 95 -8.31 -12.36 1.77
N TRP A 96 -7.62 -11.57 0.93
CA TRP A 96 -7.29 -10.19 1.21
C TRP A 96 -8.38 -9.23 0.70
N GLU A 97 -8.71 -8.22 1.51
CA GLU A 97 -9.52 -7.08 1.12
C GLU A 97 -8.61 -5.98 0.57
N ILE A 98 -8.80 -5.61 -0.70
CA ILE A 98 -8.02 -4.55 -1.33
C ILE A 98 -8.80 -3.23 -1.25
N LEU A 99 -8.19 -2.24 -0.61
CA LEU A 99 -8.79 -0.94 -0.36
C LEU A 99 -8.15 0.12 -1.26
N VAL A 100 -8.97 0.98 -1.87
CA VAL A 100 -8.45 2.12 -2.65
C VAL A 100 -8.21 3.29 -1.71
N GLY A 101 -6.94 3.65 -1.55
CA GLY A 101 -6.53 4.87 -0.87
C GLY A 101 -6.71 6.12 -1.73
N PRO A 102 -6.34 7.29 -1.22
CA PRO A 102 -6.39 8.52 -1.99
C PRO A 102 -5.41 8.51 -3.17
N ARG A 103 -5.64 9.42 -4.11
CA ARG A 103 -4.74 9.65 -5.25
C ARG A 103 -3.48 10.40 -4.83
N GLU A 104 -3.64 11.38 -3.94
CA GLU A 104 -2.56 12.20 -3.41
C GLU A 104 -2.24 11.80 -1.97
N ALA A 105 -0.95 11.79 -1.63
CA ALA A 105 -0.49 11.39 -0.30
C ALA A 105 -1.02 12.31 0.81
N VAL A 106 -1.22 13.61 0.53
CA VAL A 106 -1.71 14.62 1.49
C VAL A 106 -3.11 14.32 2.03
N ASP A 107 -3.90 13.52 1.31
CA ASP A 107 -5.24 13.12 1.74
C ASP A 107 -5.22 11.84 2.61
N LEU A 108 -4.07 11.16 2.71
CA LEU A 108 -3.91 9.92 3.46
C LEU A 108 -4.24 10.07 4.95
N PRO A 109 -3.84 11.14 5.67
CA PRO A 109 -4.22 11.32 7.07
C PRO A 109 -5.73 11.37 7.27
N GLY A 110 -6.47 11.97 6.33
CA GLY A 110 -7.93 12.01 6.36
C GLY A 110 -8.55 10.63 6.14
N TYR A 111 -8.02 9.88 5.19
CA TYR A 111 -8.43 8.51 4.89
C TYR A 111 -8.20 7.56 6.08
N LEU A 112 -7.00 7.59 6.68
CA LEU A 112 -6.63 6.70 7.78
C LEU A 112 -7.47 6.90 9.04
N LYS A 113 -8.00 8.11 9.28
CA LYS A 113 -8.93 8.37 10.40
C LYS A 113 -10.27 7.65 10.27
N LEU A 114 -10.68 7.33 9.05
CA LEU A 114 -11.92 6.60 8.76
C LEU A 114 -11.67 5.10 8.61
N TRP A 115 -10.42 4.69 8.42
CA TRP A 115 -10.04 3.30 8.25
C TRP A 115 -10.22 2.51 9.56
N GLN A 116 -10.70 1.28 9.45
CA GLN A 116 -10.88 0.37 10.58
C GLN A 116 -10.28 -1.01 10.28
N PRO A 117 -9.59 -1.63 11.25
CA PRO A 117 -8.95 -2.94 11.09
C PRO A 117 -9.93 -4.13 10.94
N SER A 118 -11.24 -3.89 11.05
CA SER A 118 -12.35 -4.84 11.33
C SER A 118 -12.51 -5.17 12.81
#